data_AF-B7BCW5-F1
#
_entry.id   AF-B7BCW5-F1
#
_cell.length_a   1.000
_cell.length_b   1.000
_cell.length_c   1.000
_cell.angle_alpha   90.00
_cell.angle_beta   90.00
_cell.angle_gamma   90.00
#
_symmetry.space_group_name_H-M   'P 1'
#
loop_
_entity.id
_entity.type
_entity.pdbx_description
1 polymer ?
#
loop_
_entity_poly.entity_id
_entity_poly.type
_entity_poly.pdbx_seq_one_letter_code
_entity_poly.pdbx_strand_id
1 'polypeptide(L)'
;MKRLFLYMLTGMSLMGVTSCSDFLDTVPHDALSPSTTWKTEDDAQKFLVGCYDGWADPTQLVYLDCGSDIGYNNFEWEEWKTIGNGSMSAAASVYDMYKFDIIRRCNTFLENIENIEFEDDAKKNDMIAQVR
;
A
#
# COMPACT_ATOMS: atom_id res chain seq x y z
N MET A 1 28.31 60.02 1.73
CA MET A 1 28.07 59.12 0.56
C MET A 1 28.55 57.68 0.78
N LYS A 2 29.75 57.42 1.32
CA LYS A 2 30.25 56.03 1.54
C LYS A 2 29.37 55.15 2.44
N ARG A 3 28.76 55.72 3.50
CA ARG A 3 27.87 54.97 4.41
C ARG A 3 26.49 54.66 3.79
N LEU A 4 25.95 55.58 2.98
CA LEU A 4 24.71 55.36 2.21
C LEU A 4 24.87 54.23 1.18
N PHE A 5 26.04 54.17 0.53
CA PHE A 5 26.37 53.09 -0.39
C PHE A 5 26.47 51.74 0.33
N LEU A 6 27.05 51.72 1.54
CA LEU A 6 27.06 50.53 2.40
C LEU A 6 25.64 50.06 2.77
N TYR A 7 24.76 50.99 3.19
CA TYR A 7 23.38 50.64 3.53
C TYR A 7 22.55 50.16 2.33
N MET A 8 22.77 50.71 1.13
CA MET A 8 22.15 50.20 -0.10
C MET A 8 22.66 48.81 -0.47
N LEU A 9 23.96 48.52 -0.31
CA LEU A 9 24.51 47.19 -0.54
C LEU A 9 23.97 46.15 0.44
N THR A 10 23.86 46.50 1.73
CA THR A 10 23.29 45.60 2.74
C THR A 10 21.78 45.37 2.51
N GLY A 11 21.05 46.40 2.06
CA GLY A 11 19.63 46.27 1.69
C GLY A 11 19.40 45.39 0.46
N MET A 12 20.27 45.47 -0.56
CA MET A 12 20.19 44.63 -1.76
C MET A 12 20.50 43.16 -1.46
N SER A 13 21.43 42.88 -0.54
CA SER A 13 21.74 41.49 -0.13
C SER A 13 20.59 40.80 0.61
N LEU A 14 19.69 41.55 1.25
CA LEU A 14 18.51 41.00 1.94
C LEU A 14 17.37 40.61 0.98
N MET A 15 17.36 41.13 -0.25
CA MET A 15 16.33 40.79 -1.26
C MET A 15 16.68 39.56 -2.09
N GLY A 16 17.92 39.05 -2.00
CA GLY A 16 18.40 37.91 -2.80
C GLY A 16 18.18 36.53 -2.19
N VAL A 17 17.62 36.43 -0.98
CA VAL A 17 17.44 35.14 -0.26
C VAL A 17 16.06 34.50 -0.42
N THR A 18 15.14 35.09 -1.20
CA THR A 18 13.86 34.44 -1.52
C THR A 18 14.05 33.48 -2.71
N SER A 19 14.61 32.32 -2.45
CA SER A 19 14.64 31.20 -3.40
C SER A 19 13.24 30.61 -3.55
N CYS A 20 12.75 30.41 -4.79
CA CYS A 20 11.55 29.60 -5.04
C CYS A 20 11.86 28.13 -4.76
N SER A 21 11.72 27.68 -3.51
CA SER A 21 11.85 26.28 -3.11
C SER A 21 10.78 25.38 -3.75
N ASP A 22 9.57 25.92 -3.88
CA ASP A 22 8.37 25.13 -4.13
C ASP A 22 8.25 24.60 -5.57
N PHE A 23 9.13 25.03 -6.50
CA PHE A 23 9.13 24.54 -7.88
C PHE A 23 9.49 23.05 -7.99
N LEU A 24 10.33 22.55 -7.07
CA LEU A 24 10.74 21.14 -7.05
C LEU A 24 9.83 20.27 -6.18
N ASP A 25 9.00 20.88 -5.32
CA ASP A 25 8.06 20.19 -4.44
C ASP A 25 6.76 19.88 -5.18
N THR A 26 6.85 18.97 -6.16
CA THR A 26 5.70 18.52 -6.96
C THR A 26 5.08 17.24 -6.40
N VAL A 27 3.75 17.17 -6.43
CA VAL A 27 3.00 15.94 -6.16
C VAL A 27 2.63 15.26 -7.47
N PRO A 28 2.63 13.92 -7.54
CA PRO A 28 2.16 13.21 -8.73
C PRO A 28 0.69 13.54 -9.01
N HIS A 29 0.35 13.73 -10.28
CA HIS A 29 -1.02 14.06 -10.71
C HIS A 29 -1.86 12.83 -11.08
N ASP A 30 -1.19 11.71 -11.34
CA ASP A 30 -1.77 10.45 -11.80
C ASP A 30 -1.61 9.32 -10.78
N ALA A 31 -1.01 9.61 -9.62
CA ALA A 31 -0.79 8.64 -8.56
C ALA A 31 -1.12 9.22 -7.19
N LEU A 32 -1.49 8.32 -6.28
CA LEU A 32 -1.70 8.63 -4.88
C LEU A 32 -0.37 8.97 -4.21
N SER A 33 -0.34 10.00 -3.36
CA SER A 33 0.80 10.33 -2.51
C SER A 33 0.37 10.39 -1.04
N PRO A 34 1.25 10.09 -0.07
CA PRO A 34 0.92 10.23 1.35
C PRO A 34 0.41 11.64 1.71
N SER A 35 0.94 12.67 1.06
CA SER A 35 0.51 14.06 1.25
C SER A 35 -0.89 14.38 0.70
N THR A 36 -1.46 13.52 -0.15
CA THR A 36 -2.76 13.72 -0.82
C THR A 36 -3.80 12.67 -0.44
N THR A 37 -3.41 11.60 0.23
CA THR A 37 -4.29 10.49 0.65
C THR A 37 -4.51 10.42 2.16
N TRP A 38 -5.47 9.59 2.60
CA TRP A 38 -5.76 9.32 4.02
C TRP A 38 -6.18 10.55 4.81
N LYS A 39 -7.04 11.40 4.22
CA LYS A 39 -7.52 12.63 4.87
C LYS A 39 -8.98 12.56 5.28
N THR A 40 -9.76 11.77 4.56
CA THR A 40 -11.22 11.74 4.69
C THR A 40 -11.75 10.33 4.91
N GLU A 41 -12.98 10.23 5.42
CA GLU A 41 -13.66 8.94 5.54
C GLU A 41 -13.82 8.23 4.19
N ASP A 42 -13.99 8.98 3.10
CA ASP A 42 -14.10 8.43 1.74
C ASP A 42 -12.77 7.83 1.27
N ASP A 43 -11.64 8.45 1.63
CA ASP A 43 -10.32 7.86 1.40
C ASP A 43 -10.20 6.53 2.13
N ALA A 44 -10.54 6.49 3.42
CA ALA A 44 -10.55 5.25 4.19
C ALA A 44 -11.43 4.19 3.51
N GLN A 45 -12.65 4.53 3.10
CA GLN A 45 -13.52 3.59 2.41
C GLN A 45 -12.90 3.03 1.11
N LYS A 46 -12.24 3.87 0.30
CA LYS A 46 -11.56 3.42 -0.92
C LYS A 46 -10.42 2.45 -0.61
N PHE A 47 -9.61 2.73 0.41
CA PHE A 47 -8.54 1.83 0.82
C PHE A 47 -9.04 0.53 1.47
N LEU A 48 -10.18 0.58 2.18
CA LEU A 48 -10.85 -0.61 2.70
C LEU A 48 -11.25 -1.56 1.56
N VAL A 49 -11.87 -1.04 0.49
CA VAL A 49 -12.18 -1.83 -0.71
C VAL A 49 -10.92 -2.48 -1.27
N GLY A 50 -9.81 -1.76 -1.28
CA GLY A 50 -8.50 -2.29 -1.69
C GLY A 50 -7.96 -3.42 -0.79
N CYS A 51 -8.42 -3.56 0.46
CA CYS A 51 -8.04 -4.68 1.32
C CYS A 51 -8.80 -5.97 0.96
N TYR A 52 -10.01 -5.85 0.41
CA TYR A 52 -10.78 -7.00 -0.08
C TYR A 52 -10.27 -7.52 -1.43
N ASP A 53 -9.61 -6.68 -2.24
CA ASP A 53 -9.09 -7.07 -3.53
C ASP A 53 -8.00 -8.16 -3.41
N GLY A 54 -8.27 -9.33 -3.98
CA GLY A 54 -7.39 -10.48 -3.90
C GLY A 54 -7.38 -11.22 -2.55
N TRP A 55 -8.28 -10.89 -1.60
CA TRP A 55 -8.41 -11.63 -0.33
C TRP A 55 -8.54 -13.14 -0.57
N ALA A 56 -9.40 -13.52 -1.51
CA ALA A 56 -9.68 -14.92 -1.83
C ALA A 56 -9.41 -15.18 -3.30
N ASP A 57 -8.66 -16.24 -3.57
CA ASP A 57 -8.53 -16.82 -4.91
C ASP A 57 -9.39 -18.10 -4.98
N PRO A 58 -10.53 -18.08 -5.70
CA PRO A 58 -11.37 -19.26 -5.85
C PRO A 58 -10.67 -20.40 -6.58
N THR A 59 -9.66 -20.08 -7.42
CA THR A 59 -8.86 -21.08 -8.13
C THR A 59 -8.01 -21.84 -7.12
N GLN A 60 -7.29 -21.13 -6.25
CA GLN A 60 -6.51 -21.72 -5.16
C GLN A 60 -7.37 -22.63 -4.27
N LEU A 61 -8.60 -22.20 -3.95
CA LEU A 61 -9.50 -22.99 -3.10
C LEU A 61 -9.78 -24.39 -3.66
N VAL A 62 -9.94 -24.53 -4.98
CA VAL A 62 -10.16 -25.83 -5.62
C VAL A 62 -8.86 -26.63 -5.71
N TYR A 63 -7.74 -25.97 -6.01
CA TYR A 63 -6.46 -26.67 -6.14
C TYR A 63 -5.87 -27.15 -4.81
N LEU A 64 -6.28 -26.58 -3.66
CA LEU A 64 -5.89 -27.08 -2.34
C LEU A 64 -6.21 -28.57 -2.16
N ASP A 65 -7.28 -29.07 -2.78
CA ASP A 65 -7.64 -30.49 -2.76
C ASP A 65 -6.54 -31.38 -3.37
N CYS A 66 -5.78 -30.87 -4.35
CA CYS A 66 -4.65 -31.57 -4.96
C CYS A 66 -3.45 -31.69 -4.01
N GLY A 67 -3.43 -30.98 -2.89
CA GLY A 67 -2.49 -31.18 -1.79
C GLY A 67 -2.93 -32.26 -0.79
N SER A 68 -4.09 -32.89 -1.00
CA SER A 68 -4.65 -33.98 -0.19
C SER A 68 -4.98 -35.20 -1.03
N ASP A 69 -5.60 -36.22 -0.44
CA ASP A 69 -5.95 -37.49 -1.11
C ASP A 69 -7.24 -37.44 -1.96
N ILE A 70 -7.93 -36.30 -1.99
CA ILE A 70 -9.20 -36.14 -2.72
C ILE A 70 -9.05 -35.47 -4.10
N GLY A 71 -7.87 -34.93 -4.43
CA GLY A 71 -7.58 -34.26 -5.69
C GLY A 71 -6.29 -34.75 -6.35
N TYR A 72 -6.22 -34.67 -7.68
CA TYR A 72 -4.99 -34.99 -8.43
C TYR A 72 -4.75 -33.97 -9.53
N ASN A 73 -3.57 -33.36 -9.50
CA ASN A 73 -3.08 -32.53 -10.59
C ASN A 73 -2.04 -33.29 -11.44
N ASN A 74 -2.34 -33.47 -12.73
CA ASN A 74 -1.44 -34.14 -13.67
C ASN A 74 -0.36 -33.20 -14.26
N PHE A 75 -0.60 -31.90 -14.24
CA PHE A 75 0.19 -30.88 -14.93
C PHE A 75 1.15 -30.18 -13.97
N GLU A 76 2.45 -30.20 -14.30
CA GLU A 76 3.48 -29.64 -13.42
C GLU A 76 3.48 -28.11 -13.43
N TRP A 77 3.15 -27.46 -14.55
CA TRP A 77 3.09 -26.00 -14.68
C TRP A 77 1.93 -25.33 -13.92
N GLU A 78 1.02 -26.14 -13.38
CA GLU A 78 -0.03 -25.67 -12.46
C GLU A 78 0.45 -25.68 -11.00
N GLU A 79 1.68 -26.15 -10.74
CA GLU A 79 2.42 -26.01 -9.47
C GLU A 79 1.86 -26.80 -8.26
N TRP A 80 0.81 -27.61 -8.45
CA TRP A 80 0.22 -28.45 -7.39
C TRP A 80 0.63 -29.93 -7.42
N LYS A 81 1.19 -30.40 -8.54
CA LYS A 81 1.54 -31.82 -8.73
C LYS A 81 2.58 -32.32 -7.72
N THR A 82 3.63 -31.53 -7.49
CA THR A 82 4.75 -31.86 -6.61
C THR A 82 4.35 -31.81 -5.13
N ILE A 83 3.34 -30.99 -4.81
CA ILE A 83 2.70 -30.94 -3.49
C ILE A 83 1.96 -32.27 -3.24
N GLY A 84 1.07 -32.67 -4.15
CA GLY A 84 0.23 -33.86 -3.97
C GLY A 84 0.97 -35.21 -3.99
N ASN A 85 2.08 -35.32 -4.74
CA ASN A 85 2.85 -36.57 -4.83
C ASN A 85 4.01 -36.67 -3.82
N GLY A 86 4.21 -35.64 -2.98
CA GLY A 86 5.27 -35.60 -1.97
C GLY A 86 6.68 -35.37 -2.52
N SER A 87 6.83 -34.93 -3.78
CA SER A 87 8.15 -34.69 -4.40
C SER A 87 8.61 -33.22 -4.32
N MET A 88 8.06 -32.44 -3.38
CA MET A 88 8.44 -31.03 -3.19
C MET A 88 9.94 -30.87 -2.90
N SER A 89 10.55 -29.88 -3.52
CA SER A 89 11.91 -29.44 -3.23
C SER A 89 12.04 -27.95 -3.48
N ALA A 90 13.13 -27.33 -2.98
CA ALA A 90 13.40 -25.91 -3.23
C ALA A 90 13.60 -25.55 -4.71
N ALA A 91 13.84 -26.55 -5.58
CA ALA A 91 14.02 -26.37 -7.02
C ALA A 91 12.79 -26.81 -7.84
N ALA A 92 11.77 -27.41 -7.20
CA ALA A 92 10.58 -27.88 -7.87
C ALA A 92 9.61 -26.72 -8.16
N SER A 93 8.79 -26.85 -9.21
CA SER A 93 7.63 -25.98 -9.39
C SER A 93 6.60 -26.31 -8.31
N VAL A 94 6.29 -25.34 -7.47
CA VAL A 94 5.42 -25.44 -6.29
C VAL A 94 4.62 -24.15 -6.19
N TYR A 95 3.32 -24.27 -5.94
CA TYR A 95 2.44 -23.13 -5.77
C TYR A 95 2.92 -22.24 -4.62
N ASP A 96 3.11 -20.95 -4.90
CA ASP A 96 3.60 -19.99 -3.91
C ASP A 96 2.50 -19.57 -2.93
N MET A 97 2.58 -20.12 -1.71
CA MET A 97 1.71 -19.78 -0.59
C MET A 97 2.26 -18.63 0.28
N TYR A 98 3.50 -18.17 0.07
CA TYR A 98 4.17 -17.19 0.93
C TYR A 98 3.93 -15.75 0.45
N LYS A 99 2.68 -15.30 0.54
CA LYS A 99 2.26 -13.94 0.18
C LYS A 99 1.90 -13.12 1.41
N PHE A 100 2.53 -11.96 1.57
CA PHE A 100 2.32 -11.02 2.69
C PHE A 100 1.78 -9.66 2.25
N ASP A 101 1.45 -9.51 0.97
CA ASP A 101 0.97 -8.28 0.36
C ASP A 101 -0.40 -7.86 0.92
N ILE A 102 -1.33 -8.81 1.10
CA ILE A 102 -2.65 -8.55 1.72
C ILE A 102 -2.47 -8.11 3.17
N ILE A 103 -1.68 -8.86 3.94
CA ILE A 103 -1.37 -8.53 5.35
C ILE A 103 -0.78 -7.11 5.45
N ARG A 104 0.17 -6.78 4.56
CA ARG A 104 0.77 -5.44 4.52
C ARG A 104 -0.28 -4.36 4.21
N ARG A 105 -1.18 -4.58 3.23
CA ARG A 105 -2.26 -3.65 2.90
C ARG A 105 -3.19 -3.41 4.10
N CYS A 106 -3.63 -4.48 4.76
CA CYS A 106 -4.46 -4.40 5.96
C CYS A 106 -3.75 -3.64 7.10
N ASN A 107 -2.47 -3.91 7.32
CA ASN A 107 -1.70 -3.20 8.35
C ASN A 107 -1.54 -1.71 8.02
N THR A 108 -1.25 -1.36 6.76
CA THR A 108 -1.21 0.03 6.31
C THR A 108 -2.57 0.72 6.50
N PHE A 109 -3.67 0.02 6.24
CA PHE A 109 -5.00 0.56 6.49
C PHE A 109 -5.24 0.86 7.97
N LEU A 110 -4.97 -0.10 8.84
CA LEU A 110 -5.15 0.04 10.28
C LEU A 110 -4.30 1.17 10.87
N GLU A 111 -3.07 1.36 10.37
CA GLU A 111 -2.18 2.44 10.79
C GLU A 111 -2.69 3.82 10.34
N ASN A 112 -3.18 3.95 9.10
CA ASN A 112 -3.53 5.26 8.55
C ASN A 112 -4.93 5.73 8.96
N ILE A 113 -5.90 4.82 9.11
CA ILE A 113 -7.27 5.19 9.50
C ILE A 113 -7.32 5.84 10.89
N GLU A 114 -6.35 5.53 11.77
CA GLU A 114 -6.26 6.15 13.10
C GLU A 114 -6.17 7.68 13.01
N ASN A 115 -5.48 8.21 12.00
CA ASN A 115 -5.24 9.64 11.82
C ASN A 115 -6.40 10.39 11.14
N ILE A 116 -7.44 9.69 10.69
CA ILE A 116 -8.60 10.29 10.05
C ILE A 116 -9.65 10.59 11.12
N GLU A 117 -10.14 11.83 11.12
CA GLU A 117 -11.30 12.26 11.91
C GLU A 117 -12.58 11.77 11.22
N PHE A 118 -13.43 11.08 11.96
CA PHE A 118 -14.72 10.59 11.50
C PHE A 118 -15.83 11.37 12.21
N GLU A 119 -16.92 11.65 11.51
CA GLU A 119 -18.15 12.20 12.10
C GLU A 119 -18.87 11.14 12.95
N ASP A 120 -18.77 9.87 12.54
CA ASP A 120 -19.36 8.73 13.24
C ASP A 120 -18.28 7.68 13.60
N ASP A 121 -17.97 7.60 14.90
CA ASP A 121 -17.04 6.61 15.44
C ASP A 121 -17.48 5.16 15.18
N ALA A 122 -18.79 4.90 15.08
CA ALA A 122 -19.28 3.56 14.78
C ALA A 122 -18.84 3.10 13.38
N LYS A 123 -18.85 4.01 12.41
CA LYS A 123 -18.37 3.76 11.05
C LYS A 123 -16.86 3.46 11.03
N LYS A 124 -16.06 4.25 11.75
CA LYS A 124 -14.60 3.99 11.88
C LYS A 124 -14.33 2.61 12.50
N ASN A 125 -15.04 2.29 13.57
CA ASN A 125 -14.89 1.01 14.28
C ASN A 125 -15.32 -0.19 13.43
N ASP A 126 -16.38 -0.05 12.63
CA ASP A 126 -16.82 -1.09 11.69
C ASP A 126 -15.75 -1.36 10.63
N MET A 127 -15.17 -0.31 10.03
CA MET A 127 -14.09 -0.47 9.06
C MET A 127 -12.85 -1.13 9.66
N ILE A 128 -12.48 -0.78 10.90
CA ILE A 128 -11.38 -1.43 11.62
C ILE A 128 -11.70 -2.91 11.90
N ALA A 129 -12.94 -3.22 12.27
CA ALA A 129 -13.38 -4.58 12.55
C ALA A 129 -13.40 -5.46 11.29
N GLN A 130 -13.72 -4.91 10.12
CA GLN A 130 -13.67 -5.64 8.85
C GLN A 130 -12.25 -6.09 8.45
N VAL A 131 -11.23 -5.33 8.86
CA VAL A 131 -9.82 -5.55 8.48
C VAL A 131 -9.06 -6.46 9.45
N ARG A 132 -9.58 -6.64 10.68
CA ARG A 132 -8.97 -7.50 11.72
C ARG A 132 -9.53 -8.91 11.70
#